data_AF-A0A2S2R2J9-F1
#
_entry.id   AF-A0A2S2R2J9-F1
#
_cell.length_a   1.000
_cell.length_b   1.000
_cell.length_c   1.000
_cell.angle_alpha   90.00
_cell.angle_beta   90.00
_cell.angle_gamma   90.00
#
_symmetry.space_group_name_H-M   'P 1'
#
loop_
_entity.id
_entity.type
_entity.pdbx_description
1 polymer ?
#
loop_
_entity_poly.entity_id
_entity_poly.type
_entity_poly.pdbx_seq_one_letter_code
_entity_poly.pdbx_strand_id
1 'polypeptide(L)'
;MDVDPTEEPDKRSLTKKKLTLAFDEYKRITNMIVVYMRNEEENRLIENEGGDDNVGLLRSSLINWYLEKIEDQINNESELIEKKSFIEKVLDRLIYNDNVLIALTQSGDVQQEEDADDDPVLVVHPNFVADL
;
A
#
# COMPACT_ATOMS: atom_id res chain seq x y z
N MET A 1 59.80 -16.57 -25.95
CA MET A 1 58.94 -15.57 -26.60
C MET A 1 57.52 -16.15 -26.57
N ASP A 2 56.88 -16.25 -25.41
CA ASP A 2 56.47 -15.14 -24.54
C ASP A 2 55.76 -14.08 -25.37
N VAL A 3 54.44 -14.17 -25.41
CA VAL A 3 53.48 -13.05 -25.36
C VAL A 3 52.09 -13.66 -25.19
N ASP A 4 51.73 -13.84 -23.94
CA ASP A 4 50.35 -13.75 -23.47
C ASP A 4 49.78 -12.40 -23.92
N PRO A 5 48.56 -12.34 -24.49
CA PRO A 5 47.82 -11.10 -24.53
C PRO A 5 46.56 -11.22 -23.70
N THR A 6 46.69 -10.69 -22.48
CA THR A 6 45.82 -9.64 -21.92
C THR A 6 44.39 -10.06 -21.57
N GLU A 7 44.22 -10.37 -20.29
CA GLU A 7 43.06 -9.93 -19.51
C GLU A 7 42.77 -8.44 -19.75
N GLU A 8 41.52 -8.14 -20.11
CA GLU A 8 40.93 -6.81 -20.02
C GLU A 8 39.44 -6.93 -19.64
N PRO A 9 38.89 -5.91 -18.95
CA PRO A 9 38.34 -6.10 -17.63
C PRO A 9 36.82 -5.95 -17.56
N ASP A 10 36.26 -6.50 -16.48
CA ASP A 10 35.24 -5.87 -15.64
C ASP A 10 34.20 -5.01 -16.39
N LYS A 11 33.24 -5.68 -17.04
CA LYS A 11 31.88 -5.15 -17.09
C LYS A 11 31.11 -5.78 -15.94
N ARG A 12 31.42 -5.36 -14.69
CA ARG A 12 30.38 -5.20 -13.67
C ARG A 12 29.26 -4.41 -14.33
N SER A 13 28.28 -5.15 -14.83
CA SER A 13 26.93 -4.64 -14.96
C SER A 13 26.62 -4.10 -13.57
N LEU A 14 26.75 -2.79 -13.43
CA LEU A 14 26.05 -1.99 -12.46
C LEU A 14 24.58 -2.14 -12.85
N THR A 15 24.04 -3.33 -12.56
CA THR A 15 22.64 -3.63 -12.60
C THR A 15 22.09 -2.67 -11.59
N LYS A 16 21.57 -1.56 -12.12
CA LYS A 16 20.92 -0.49 -11.38
C LYS A 16 20.01 -1.21 -10.41
N LYS A 17 20.41 -1.30 -9.14
CA LYS A 17 19.55 -1.71 -8.04
C LYS A 17 18.57 -0.55 -7.89
N LYS A 18 17.68 -0.43 -8.89
CA LYS A 18 16.39 0.21 -8.74
C LYS A 18 15.85 -0.45 -7.49
N LEU A 19 15.46 0.37 -6.54
CA LEU A 19 14.80 -0.02 -5.31
C LEU A 19 13.54 -0.81 -5.68
N THR A 20 13.73 -2.07 -6.07
CA THR A 20 12.73 -3.12 -6.16
C THR A 20 12.45 -3.46 -4.72
N LEU A 21 11.73 -2.57 -4.06
CA LEU A 21 10.79 -3.02 -3.05
C LEU A 21 10.11 -4.25 -3.67
N ALA A 22 10.25 -5.41 -3.03
CA ALA A 22 9.87 -6.67 -3.67
C ALA A 22 8.44 -6.47 -4.18
N PHE A 23 8.24 -6.52 -5.49
CA PHE A 23 6.92 -6.31 -6.09
C PHE A 23 5.89 -7.23 -5.42
N ASP A 24 6.34 -8.41 -5.01
CA ASP A 24 5.65 -9.34 -4.14
C ASP A 24 5.18 -8.77 -2.80
N GLU A 25 6.00 -7.98 -2.09
CA GLU A 25 5.61 -7.36 -0.81
C GLU A 25 4.55 -6.29 -1.04
N TYR A 26 4.70 -5.45 -2.07
CA TYR A 26 3.68 -4.47 -2.45
C TYR A 26 2.36 -5.15 -2.84
N LYS A 27 2.41 -6.17 -3.71
CA LYS A 27 1.23 -6.95 -4.13
C LYS A 27 0.59 -7.65 -2.94
N ARG A 28 1.38 -8.24 -2.05
CA ARG A 28 0.89 -8.88 -0.82
C ARG A 28 0.12 -7.90 0.05
N ILE A 29 0.68 -6.72 0.29
CA ILE A 29 0.05 -5.69 1.14
C ILE A 29 -1.21 -5.14 0.49
N THR A 30 -1.16 -4.86 -0.82
CA THR A 30 -2.33 -4.43 -1.61
C THR A 30 -3.46 -5.46 -1.53
N ASN A 31 -3.15 -6.74 -1.77
CA ASN A 31 -4.12 -7.82 -1.66
C ASN A 31 -4.68 -7.92 -0.23
N MET A 32 -3.83 -7.76 0.80
CA MET A 32 -4.26 -7.77 2.20
C MET A 32 -5.27 -6.67 2.49
N ILE A 33 -4.98 -5.43 2.08
CA ILE A 33 -5.86 -4.27 2.25
C ILE A 33 -7.21 -4.50 1.57
N VAL A 34 -7.18 -4.96 0.31
CA VAL A 34 -8.39 -5.15 -0.49
C VAL A 34 -9.26 -6.28 0.08
N VAL A 35 -8.65 -7.39 0.49
CA VAL A 35 -9.37 -8.49 1.15
C VAL A 35 -9.97 -8.02 2.47
N TYR A 36 -9.21 -7.28 3.28
CA TYR A 36 -9.71 -6.76 4.55
C TYR A 36 -10.89 -5.80 4.36
N MET A 37 -10.79 -4.84 3.43
CA MET A 37 -11.89 -3.93 3.11
C MET A 37 -13.14 -4.66 2.64
N ARG A 38 -13.00 -5.66 1.75
CA ARG A 38 -14.13 -6.46 1.26
C ARG A 38 -14.78 -7.29 2.35
N ASN A 39 -13.97 -7.88 3.23
CA ASN A 39 -14.46 -8.66 4.34
C ASN A 39 -15.17 -7.77 5.39
N GLU A 40 -14.65 -6.57 5.63
CA GLU A 40 -15.28 -5.60 6.52
C GLU A 40 -16.60 -5.07 5.93
N GLU A 41 -16.66 -4.86 4.62
CA GLU A 41 -17.90 -4.55 3.89
C GLU A 41 -18.92 -5.70 4.07
N GLU A 42 -18.53 -6.94 3.81
CA GLU A 42 -19.41 -8.11 3.97
C GLU A 42 -19.90 -8.26 5.42
N ASN A 43 -19.00 -8.15 6.41
CA ASN A 43 -19.37 -8.19 7.83
C ASN A 43 -20.37 -7.08 8.19
N ARG A 44 -20.13 -5.85 7.74
CA ARG A 44 -21.05 -4.72 7.99
C ARG A 44 -22.41 -4.92 7.34
N LEU A 45 -22.46 -5.52 6.14
CA LEU A 45 -23.70 -5.86 5.45
C LEU A 45 -24.49 -6.95 6.19
N ILE A 46 -23.80 -7.90 6.83
CA ILE A 46 -24.42 -8.96 7.64
C ILE A 46 -24.92 -8.40 8.97
N GLU A 47 -24.16 -7.52 9.63
CA GLU A 47 -24.50 -6.94 10.93
C GLU A 47 -25.51 -5.80 10.85
N ASN A 48 -25.55 -5.03 9.75
CA ASN A 48 -26.55 -3.99 9.51
C ASN A 48 -27.65 -4.53 8.58
N GLU A 49 -28.70 -5.12 9.17
CA GLU A 49 -29.91 -5.59 8.50
C GLU A 49 -30.79 -4.45 7.93
N GLY A 50 -30.18 -3.34 7.48
CA GLY A 50 -30.89 -2.11 7.13
C GLY A 50 -30.00 -0.97 6.63
N GLY A 51 -29.42 -1.13 5.44
CA GLY A 51 -29.41 -0.08 4.43
C GLY A 51 -28.61 1.20 4.69
N ASP A 52 -27.41 1.09 5.25
CA ASP A 52 -26.44 2.18 5.19
C ASP A 52 -25.26 1.74 4.31
N ASP A 53 -25.23 2.22 3.07
CA ASP A 53 -24.17 2.00 2.06
C ASP A 53 -22.85 2.71 2.45
N ASN A 54 -22.50 2.76 3.74
CA ASN A 54 -21.18 3.21 4.22
C ASN A 54 -20.14 2.12 3.96
N VAL A 55 -19.94 1.85 2.67
CA VAL A 55 -18.95 0.93 2.10
C VAL A 55 -17.60 1.62 2.15
N GLY A 56 -16.98 1.71 3.33
CA GLY A 56 -15.70 2.40 3.45
C GLY A 56 -15.02 2.27 4.81
N LEU A 57 -13.69 2.35 4.78
CA LEU A 57 -12.81 2.30 5.93
C LEU A 57 -11.95 3.55 6.00
N LEU A 58 -11.80 4.12 7.20
CA LEU A 58 -10.92 5.26 7.42
C LEU A 58 -9.47 4.90 7.08
N ARG A 59 -8.75 5.84 6.46
CA ARG A 59 -7.31 5.70 6.18
C ARG A 59 -6.54 5.35 7.45
N SER A 60 -6.81 6.02 8.56
CA SER A 60 -6.15 5.75 9.85
C SER A 60 -6.44 4.33 10.35
N SER A 61 -7.67 3.83 10.22
CA SER A 61 -8.05 2.47 10.61
C SER A 61 -7.26 1.42 9.82
N LEU A 62 -7.08 1.62 8.52
CA LEU A 62 -6.28 0.71 7.67
C LEU A 62 -4.81 0.70 8.03
N ILE A 63 -4.25 1.88 8.31
CA ILE A 63 -2.86 2.01 8.75
C ILE A 63 -2.69 1.27 10.07
N ASN A 64 -3.57 1.51 11.05
CA ASN A 64 -3.52 0.83 12.34
C ASN A 64 -3.64 -0.69 12.20
N TRP A 65 -4.63 -1.17 11.46
CA TRP A 65 -4.81 -2.60 11.19
C TRP A 65 -3.57 -3.22 10.53
N TYR A 66 -2.95 -2.52 9.57
CA TYR A 66 -1.73 -3.02 8.95
C TYR A 66 -0.59 -3.14 9.97
N LEU A 67 -0.40 -2.12 10.81
CA LEU A 67 0.62 -2.11 11.86
C LEU A 67 0.38 -3.23 12.87
N GLU A 68 -0.86 -3.47 13.30
CA GLU A 68 -1.23 -4.61 14.16
C GLU A 68 -0.88 -5.94 13.47
N LYS A 69 -1.16 -6.07 12.16
CA LYS A 69 -0.90 -7.31 11.43
C LYS A 69 0.60 -7.66 11.33
N ILE A 70 1.45 -6.64 11.32
CA ILE A 70 2.91 -6.82 11.25
C ILE A 70 3.59 -6.54 12.60
N GLU A 71 2.83 -6.36 13.68
CA GLU A 71 3.39 -5.97 14.99
C GLU A 71 4.43 -6.99 15.48
N ASP A 72 4.18 -8.28 15.25
CA ASP A 72 5.10 -9.38 15.56
C ASP A 72 6.42 -9.31 14.77
N GLN A 73 6.43 -8.59 13.64
CA GLN A 73 7.62 -8.38 12.80
C GLN A 73 8.35 -7.08 13.14
N ILE A 74 7.72 -6.18 13.90
CA ILE A 74 8.29 -4.90 14.31
C ILE A 74 9.02 -5.10 15.65
N ASN A 75 10.33 -4.95 15.62
CA ASN A 75 11.16 -5.14 16.82
C ASN A 75 11.52 -3.82 17.50
N ASN A 76 11.41 -2.69 16.79
CA ASN A 76 11.88 -1.38 17.24
C ASN A 76 10.96 -0.24 16.76
N GLU A 77 11.00 0.88 17.48
CA GLU A 77 10.25 2.10 17.14
C GLU A 77 10.60 2.65 15.75
N SER A 78 11.88 2.60 15.35
CA SER A 78 12.29 3.04 14.01
C SER A 78 11.58 2.25 12.90
N GLU A 79 11.42 0.93 13.07
CA GLU A 79 10.72 0.08 12.10
C GLU A 79 9.22 0.40 12.07
N LEU A 80 8.62 0.68 13.23
CA LEU A 80 7.22 1.11 13.32
C LEU A 80 6.97 2.37 12.48
N ILE A 81 7.82 3.38 12.64
CA ILE A 81 7.72 4.66 11.92
C ILE A 81 7.91 4.43 10.41
N GLU A 82 8.92 3.65 10.04
CA GLU A 82 9.17 3.30 8.64
C GLU A 82 7.97 2.56 8.02
N LYS A 83 7.42 1.56 8.72
CA LYS A 83 6.27 0.78 8.25
C LYS A 83 4.99 1.62 8.17
N LYS A 84 4.79 2.55 9.11
CA LYS A 84 3.69 3.52 9.07
C LYS A 84 3.77 4.40 7.82
N SER A 85 4.93 5.04 7.60
CA SER A 85 5.14 5.87 6.40
C SER A 85 5.06 5.04 5.11
N PHE A 86 5.48 3.78 5.19
CA PHE A 86 5.40 2.86 4.07
C PHE A 86 3.95 2.57 3.68
N ILE A 87 3.09 2.19 4.63
CA ILE A 87 1.69 1.89 4.34
C ILE A 87 0.93 3.13 3.86
N GLU A 88 1.23 4.32 4.38
CA GLU A 88 0.70 5.59 3.89
C GLU A 88 1.00 5.79 2.41
N LYS A 89 2.26 5.60 2.00
CA LYS A 89 2.67 5.70 0.59
C LYS A 89 2.02 4.64 -0.30
N VAL A 90 1.80 3.44 0.24
CA VAL A 90 1.10 2.37 -0.48
C VAL A 90 -0.35 2.77 -0.73
N LEU A 91 -1.05 3.29 0.28
CA LEU A 91 -2.42 3.77 0.14
C LEU A 91 -2.51 4.91 -0.87
N ASP A 92 -1.63 5.91 -0.79
CA ASP A 92 -1.60 7.01 -1.77
C ASP A 92 -1.40 6.50 -3.20
N ARG A 93 -0.48 5.55 -3.39
CA ARG A 93 -0.27 4.92 -4.71
C ARG A 93 -1.51 4.17 -5.19
N LEU A 94 -2.18 3.43 -4.30
CA LEU A 94 -3.41 2.71 -4.65
C LEU A 94 -4.55 3.65 -5.03
N ILE A 95 -4.60 4.86 -4.46
CA ILE A 95 -5.59 5.88 -4.78
C ILE A 95 -5.25 6.57 -6.10
N TYR A 96 -4.07 7.18 -6.21
CA TYR A 96 -3.74 8.10 -7.29
C TYR A 96 -3.12 7.44 -8.53
N ASN A 97 -2.37 6.34 -8.36
CA ASN A 97 -1.71 5.67 -9.48
C ASN A 97 -2.54 4.50 -9.99
N ASP A 98 -2.88 3.58 -9.08
CA ASP A 98 -3.44 2.30 -9.48
C ASP A 98 -4.98 2.33 -9.50
N ASN A 99 -5.61 3.43 -9.02
CA ASN A 99 -7.06 3.64 -8.99
C ASN A 99 -7.83 2.44 -8.39
N VAL A 100 -7.19 1.79 -7.41
CA VAL A 100 -7.69 0.63 -6.67
C VAL A 100 -8.58 1.07 -5.52
N LEU A 101 -8.21 2.18 -4.88
CA LEU A 101 -8.94 2.77 -3.78
C LEU A 101 -9.46 4.15 -4.20
N ILE A 102 -10.61 4.53 -3.67
CA ILE A 102 -11.17 5.87 -3.84
C ILE A 102 -11.25 6.49 -2.45
N ALA A 103 -10.66 7.67 -2.29
CA ALA A 103 -10.84 8.47 -1.07
C ALA A 103 -12.11 9.30 -1.21
N LEU A 104 -13.08 9.05 -0.32
CA LEU A 104 -14.29 9.85 -0.15
C LEU A 104 -13.96 10.99 0.82
N THR A 105 -13.31 12.04 0.33
CA THR A 105 -13.26 13.34 1.04
C THR A 105 -14.36 14.24 0.49
N GLN A 106 -14.94 15.09 1.34
CA GLN A 106 -16.04 15.99 0.96
C GLN A 106 -15.60 17.11 -0.03
N SER A 107 -14.32 17.16 -0.40
CA SER A 107 -13.74 18.28 -1.14
C SER A 107 -12.94 17.75 -2.32
N GLY A 108 -13.56 17.77 -3.49
CA GLY A 108 -12.86 17.49 -4.74
C GLY A 108 -11.86 18.59 -5.06
N ASP A 109 -10.59 18.38 -4.76
CA ASP A 109 -9.53 18.90 -5.62
C ASP A 109 -8.28 18.02 -5.51
N VAL A 110 -7.85 17.53 -6.66
CA VAL A 110 -6.60 16.82 -6.87
C VAL A 110 -5.49 17.85 -6.93
N GLN A 111 -4.90 18.24 -5.80
CA GLN A 111 -3.54 18.79 -5.73
C GLN A 111 -3.12 19.07 -4.29
N GLN A 112 -2.11 18.33 -3.83
CA GLN A 112 -1.11 18.71 -2.82
C GLN A 112 -1.55 19.76 -1.79
N GLU A 113 -2.10 19.34 -0.64
CA GLU A 113 -1.91 20.08 0.62
C GLU A 113 -1.67 19.05 1.73
N GLU A 114 -0.49 19.15 2.37
CA GLU A 114 -0.04 18.39 3.52
C GLU A 114 -0.75 18.83 4.81
N ASP A 115 -2.04 19.16 4.73
CA ASP A 115 -2.80 19.65 5.87
C ASP A 115 -3.51 18.50 6.58
N ALA A 116 -3.01 18.30 7.79
CA ALA A 116 -3.45 17.32 8.76
C ALA A 116 -4.92 17.53 9.17
N ASP A 117 -5.57 16.41 9.49
CA ASP A 117 -6.82 16.24 10.27
C ASP A 117 -8.05 15.70 9.53
N ASP A 118 -8.05 15.63 8.20
CA ASP A 118 -9.10 14.90 7.47
C ASP A 118 -8.65 13.43 7.32
N ASP A 119 -9.22 12.52 8.12
CA ASP A 119 -9.05 11.07 7.99
C ASP A 119 -10.04 10.54 6.93
N PRO A 120 -9.63 10.43 5.66
CA PRO A 120 -10.58 10.17 4.58
C PRO A 120 -11.12 8.75 4.67
N VAL A 121 -12.38 8.57 4.30
CA VAL A 121 -12.98 7.24 4.14
C VAL A 121 -12.51 6.67 2.80
N LEU A 122 -11.79 5.55 2.84
CA LEU A 122 -11.30 4.83 1.68
C LEU A 122 -12.24 3.69 1.31
N VAL A 123 -12.54 3.57 0.04
CA VAL A 123 -13.42 2.52 -0.51
C VAL A 123 -12.71 1.78 -1.62
N VAL A 124 -12.96 0.47 -1.77
CA VAL A 124 -12.39 -0.31 -2.87
C VAL A 124 -13.12 0.02 -4.15
N HIS A 125 -12.38 0.30 -5.22
CA HIS A 125 -12.96 0.52 -6.53
C HIS A 125 -13.62 -0.80 -7.04
N PRO A 126 -14.90 -0.78 -7.49
CA PRO A 126 -15.62 -2.00 -7.89
C PRO A 126 -14.98 -2.78 -9.03
N ASN A 127 -14.25 -2.09 -9.93
CA ASN A 127 -13.49 -2.72 -11.01
C ASN A 127 -12.14 -3.33 -10.60
N PHE A 128 -11.68 -3.16 -9.35
CA PHE A 128 -10.42 -3.76 -8.94
C PHE A 128 -10.60 -5.25 -8.67
N VAL A 129 -9.93 -6.09 -9.45
CA VAL A 129 -9.85 -7.52 -9.17
C VAL A 129 -8.45 -7.79 -8.64
N ALA A 130 -8.35 -8.08 -7.34
CA ALA A 130 -7.11 -8.58 -6.76
C ALA A 130 -6.77 -9.91 -7.47
N ASP A 131 -5.63 -9.96 -8.14
CA ASP A 131 -5.08 -11.18 -8.72
C ASP A 131 -4.56 -12.03 -7.54
N LEU A 132 -5.43 -12.95 -7.09
CA LEU A 132 -5.25 -13.85 -5.95
C LEU A 132 -4.61 -15.17 -6.40
#